data_AF-A0A367IA07-F1
#
_entry.id   AF-A0A367IA07-F1
#
_cell.length_a   1.000
_cell.length_b   1.000
_cell.length_c   1.000
_cell.angle_alpha   90.00
_cell.angle_beta   90.00
_cell.angle_gamma   90.00
#
_symmetry.space_group_name_H-M   'P 1'
#
loop_
_entity.id
_entity.type
_entity.pdbx_description
1 polymer ?
#
loop_
_entity_poly.entity_id
_entity_poly.type
_entity_poly.pdbx_seq_one_letter_code
_entity_poly.pdbx_strand_id
1 'polypeptide(L)'
;MADDTVDEVNPSFIPESPTLGRILTSIGIWALLVDVINILYGAYAAGQKVVWAGFLTYGYLADNTHVTHDGTVVSPGDMVFTAIALVCLGLGFMILQSTEENGFVGWLQSFFTADRWTPFFDASNGTNKMIGNWMTLIGLVFYFGWSGMNMTWVDPGVYAITIPLIGFGLMLPHLDSDAENA
;
A
#
# COMPACT_ATOMS: atom_id res chain seq x y z
N MET A 1 -6.90 -46.75 3.67
CA MET A 1 -6.37 -45.45 3.21
C MET A 1 -6.80 -44.46 4.26
N ALA A 2 -5.88 -44.09 5.15
CA ALA A 2 -6.10 -42.96 6.03
C ALA A 2 -5.97 -41.72 5.17
N ASP A 3 -7.00 -40.89 5.21
CA ASP A 3 -7.00 -39.55 4.64
C ASP A 3 -6.18 -38.67 5.58
N ASP A 4 -4.86 -38.72 5.40
CA ASP A 4 -3.92 -37.86 6.12
C ASP A 4 -3.89 -36.50 5.41
N THR A 5 -5.01 -35.77 5.44
CA THR A 5 -4.93 -34.31 5.33
C THR A 5 -4.27 -33.86 6.62
N VAL A 6 -2.96 -33.64 6.55
CA VAL A 6 -2.24 -32.92 7.60
C VAL A 6 -2.98 -31.59 7.76
N ASP A 7 -3.74 -31.43 8.84
CA ASP A 7 -4.34 -30.15 9.18
C ASP A 7 -3.21 -29.13 9.18
N GLU A 8 -3.26 -28.20 8.22
CA GLU A 8 -2.28 -27.13 8.12
C GLU A 8 -2.38 -26.37 9.44
N VAL A 9 -1.38 -26.53 10.30
CA VAL A 9 -1.33 -25.88 11.61
C VAL A 9 -1.18 -24.39 11.35
N ASN A 10 -2.31 -23.69 11.17
CA ASN A 10 -2.33 -22.26 11.15
C ASN A 10 -2.03 -21.81 12.59
N PRO A 11 -0.87 -21.18 12.87
CA PRO A 11 -0.56 -20.74 14.21
C PRO A 11 -1.67 -19.81 14.68
N SER A 12 -2.25 -20.08 15.85
CA SER A 12 -3.46 -19.42 16.37
C SER A 12 -3.35 -17.90 16.58
N PHE A 13 -2.21 -17.30 16.25
CA PHE A 13 -1.95 -15.86 16.35
C PHE A 13 -1.94 -15.15 14.98
N ILE A 14 -2.02 -15.88 13.86
CA ILE A 14 -2.14 -15.27 12.53
C ILE A 14 -3.60 -14.83 12.33
N PRO A 15 -3.87 -13.53 12.10
CA PRO A 15 -5.23 -13.07 11.88
C PRO A 15 -5.85 -13.63 10.60
N GLU A 16 -7.09 -14.10 10.68
CA GLU A 16 -7.87 -14.56 9.51
C GLU A 16 -8.58 -13.38 8.82
N SER A 17 -7.80 -12.37 8.40
CA SER A 17 -8.34 -11.18 7.73
C SER A 17 -7.64 -10.95 6.38
N PRO A 18 -8.26 -11.31 5.24
CA PRO A 18 -7.65 -11.09 3.92
C PRO A 18 -7.39 -9.59 3.69
N THR A 19 -8.31 -8.72 4.13
CA THR A 19 -8.12 -7.27 4.05
C THR A 19 -6.87 -6.79 4.77
N LEU A 20 -6.59 -7.30 5.98
CA LEU A 20 -5.37 -6.96 6.72
C LEU A 20 -4.12 -7.44 5.97
N GLY A 21 -4.15 -8.66 5.44
CA GLY A 21 -3.04 -9.21 4.63
C GLY A 21 -2.74 -8.35 3.40
N ARG A 22 -3.77 -7.92 2.67
CA ARG A 22 -3.67 -7.03 1.50
C ARG A 22 -3.11 -5.66 1.88
N ILE A 23 -3.56 -5.07 2.99
CA ILE A 23 -3.08 -3.78 3.48
C ILE A 23 -1.61 -3.86 3.89
N LEU A 24 -1.25 -4.82 4.74
CA LEU A 24 0.13 -4.97 5.23
C LEU A 24 1.11 -5.25 4.08
N THR A 25 0.72 -6.09 3.13
CA THR A 25 1.49 -6.37 1.92
C THR A 25 1.69 -5.10 1.09
N SER A 26 0.61 -4.35 0.82
CA SER A 26 0.67 -3.12 0.03
C SER A 26 1.52 -2.05 0.69
N ILE A 27 1.39 -1.85 2.01
CA ILE A 27 2.20 -0.92 2.80
C ILE A 27 3.67 -1.34 2.80
N GLY A 28 3.96 -2.64 2.98
CA GLY A 28 5.33 -3.16 2.96
C GLY A 28 6.02 -2.93 1.61
N ILE A 29 5.35 -3.25 0.51
CA ILE A 29 5.86 -3.01 -0.85
C ILE A 29 6.11 -1.51 -1.07
N TRP A 30 5.14 -0.66 -0.71
CA TRP A 30 5.26 0.78 -0.86
C TRP A 30 6.40 1.37 -0.02
N ALA A 31 6.51 0.98 1.25
CA ALA A 31 7.54 1.49 2.14
C ALA A 31 8.95 1.09 1.65
N LEU A 32 9.13 -0.15 1.19
CA LEU A 32 10.39 -0.57 0.57
C LEU A 32 10.72 0.22 -0.70
N LEU A 33 9.72 0.43 -1.57
CA LEU A 33 9.89 1.24 -2.78
C LEU A 33 10.36 2.66 -2.43
N VAL A 34 9.67 3.32 -1.50
CA VAL A 34 10.01 4.69 -1.11
C VAL A 34 11.37 4.75 -0.43
N ASP A 35 11.76 3.78 0.39
CA ASP A 35 13.07 3.78 1.03
C ASP A 35 14.21 3.58 0.02
N VAL A 36 14.03 2.67 -0.94
CA VAL A 36 14.97 2.50 -2.05
C VAL A 36 15.13 3.80 -2.83
N ILE A 37 14.03 4.49 -3.14
CA ILE A 37 14.08 5.79 -3.80
C ILE A 37 14.74 6.84 -2.92
N ASN A 38 14.48 6.83 -1.61
CA ASN A 38 15.09 7.73 -0.65
C ASN A 38 16.62 7.58 -0.61
N ILE A 39 17.11 6.34 -0.61
CA ILE A 39 18.54 6.02 -0.63
C ILE A 39 19.17 6.42 -1.97
N LEU A 40 18.52 6.14 -3.10
CA LEU A 40 19.11 6.35 -4.42
C LEU A 40 19.03 7.79 -4.93
N TYR A 41 17.92 8.49 -4.70
CA TYR A 41 17.61 9.78 -5.31
C TYR A 41 17.13 10.85 -4.32
N GLY A 42 16.69 10.43 -3.13
CA GLY A 42 15.97 11.28 -2.19
C GLY A 42 14.47 11.29 -2.50
N ALA A 43 13.66 11.09 -1.47
CA ALA A 43 12.21 10.90 -1.59
C ALA A 43 11.39 12.09 -1.06
N TYR A 44 12.04 13.12 -0.51
CA TYR A 44 11.37 14.25 0.13
C TYR A 44 10.98 15.33 -0.88
N ALA A 45 11.96 15.80 -1.63
CA ALA A 45 11.85 16.77 -2.71
C ALA A 45 13.10 16.64 -3.60
N ALA A 46 13.16 17.38 -4.71
CA ALA A 46 14.34 17.37 -5.59
C ALA A 46 15.65 17.63 -4.82
N GLY A 47 16.54 16.64 -4.82
CA GLY A 47 17.83 16.69 -4.12
C GLY A 47 17.75 16.59 -2.60
N GLN A 48 16.61 16.20 -2.03
CA GLN A 48 16.38 16.09 -0.60
C GLN A 48 16.01 14.66 -0.22
N LYS A 49 16.75 14.13 0.75
CA LYS A 49 16.57 12.82 1.36
C LYS A 49 15.78 12.94 2.65
N VAL A 50 14.84 12.03 2.85
CA VAL A 50 14.06 11.87 4.08
C VAL A 50 14.96 11.35 5.21
N VAL A 51 14.84 11.96 6.38
CA VAL A 51 15.38 11.43 7.64
C VAL A 51 14.22 10.73 8.36
N TRP A 52 14.10 9.40 8.18
CA TRP A 52 12.93 8.64 8.63
C TRP A 52 12.58 8.83 10.12
N ALA A 53 13.60 8.88 10.99
CA ALA A 53 13.39 9.10 12.42
C ALA A 53 12.70 10.45 12.68
N GLY A 54 13.18 11.53 12.07
CA GLY A 54 12.57 12.85 12.19
C GLY A 54 11.22 12.94 11.47
N PHE A 55 11.12 12.36 10.27
CA PHE A 55 9.91 12.41 9.45
C PHE A 55 8.72 11.71 10.13
N LEU A 56 8.89 10.47 10.59
CA LEU A 56 7.81 9.69 11.20
C LEU A 56 7.41 10.18 12.59
N THR A 57 8.31 10.87 13.28
CA THR A 57 8.06 11.38 14.65
C THR A 57 7.86 12.88 14.72
N TYR A 58 7.68 13.54 13.58
CA TYR A 58 7.51 14.99 13.49
C TYR A 58 8.62 15.78 14.23
N GLY A 59 9.87 15.32 14.11
CA GLY A 59 11.06 15.95 14.68
C GLY A 59 11.43 15.52 16.10
N TYR A 60 10.74 14.53 16.69
CA TYR A 60 11.05 14.10 18.06
C TYR A 60 12.32 13.25 18.16
N LEU A 61 12.58 12.37 17.20
CA LEU A 61 13.75 11.47 17.18
C LEU A 61 14.93 11.99 16.35
N ALA A 62 14.78 13.10 15.62
CA ALA A 62 15.86 13.75 14.89
C ALA A 62 15.51 15.23 14.64
N ASP A 63 16.52 16.09 14.67
CA ASP A 63 16.36 17.56 14.54
C ASP A 63 15.80 18.01 13.18
N ASN A 64 15.95 17.18 12.15
CA ASN A 64 15.47 17.46 10.79
C ASN A 64 14.61 16.31 10.26
N THR A 65 13.62 16.63 9.43
CA THR A 65 12.80 15.64 8.70
C THR A 65 13.42 15.23 7.37
N HIS A 66 14.39 16.01 6.88
CA HIS A 66 15.09 15.81 5.63
C HIS A 66 16.48 16.43 5.66
N VAL A 67 17.35 15.99 4.77
CA VAL A 67 18.70 16.52 4.53
C VAL A 67 18.99 16.51 3.03
N THR A 68 20.00 17.26 2.59
CA THR A 68 20.48 17.18 1.21
C THR A 68 20.88 15.74 0.87
N HIS A 69 20.43 15.25 -0.29
CA HIS A 69 20.86 13.97 -0.83
C HIS A 69 22.28 14.11 -1.39
N ASP A 70 23.26 13.57 -0.68
CA ASP A 70 24.68 13.61 -1.05
C ASP A 70 25.15 12.23 -1.55
N GLY A 71 24.43 11.70 -2.55
CA GLY A 71 24.69 10.39 -3.14
C GLY A 71 24.06 9.21 -2.39
N THR A 72 24.43 7.99 -2.81
CA THR A 72 23.85 6.75 -2.33
C THR A 72 24.44 6.34 -0.98
N VAL A 73 23.94 6.95 0.09
CA VAL A 73 24.34 6.65 1.47
C VAL A 73 23.16 6.03 2.21
N VAL A 74 23.39 4.92 2.91
CA VAL A 74 22.39 4.29 3.80
C VAL A 74 22.58 4.84 5.21
N SER A 75 21.52 5.38 5.79
CA SER A 75 21.50 5.89 7.16
C SER A 75 20.91 4.87 8.13
N PRO A 76 21.15 5.00 9.45
CA PRO A 76 20.46 4.20 10.46
C PRO A 76 18.93 4.27 10.37
N GLY A 77 18.38 5.44 9.98
CA GLY A 77 16.95 5.61 9.77
C GLY A 77 16.41 4.75 8.63
N ASP A 78 17.14 4.66 7.52
CA ASP A 78 16.76 3.82 6.37
C ASP A 78 16.78 2.33 6.77
N MET A 79 17.79 1.87 7.51
CA MET A 79 17.83 0.48 7.98
C MET A 79 16.63 0.11 8.86
N VAL A 80 16.25 1.00 9.78
CA VAL A 80 15.07 0.79 10.65
C VAL A 80 13.78 0.82 9.83
N PHE A 81 13.64 1.77 8.91
CA PHE A 81 12.45 1.89 8.08
C PHE A 81 12.29 0.70 7.12
N THR A 82 13.36 0.26 6.46
CA THR A 82 13.43 -1.01 5.72
C THR A 82 13.02 -2.19 6.60
N ALA A 83 13.53 -2.30 7.83
CA ALA A 83 13.17 -3.39 8.73
C ALA A 83 11.66 -3.41 9.06
N ILE A 84 11.07 -2.24 9.35
CA ILE A 84 9.62 -2.12 9.56
C ILE A 84 8.86 -2.54 8.29
N ALA A 85 9.31 -2.11 7.12
CA ALA A 85 8.67 -2.45 5.85
C ALA A 85 8.72 -3.96 5.57
N LEU A 86 9.85 -4.63 5.86
CA LEU A 86 9.99 -6.08 5.76
C LEU A 86 9.10 -6.83 6.75
N VAL A 87 8.93 -6.32 7.98
CA VAL A 87 8.00 -6.90 8.96
C VAL A 87 6.56 -6.80 8.45
N CYS A 88 6.14 -5.63 7.98
CA CYS A 88 4.81 -5.47 7.37
C CYS A 88 4.61 -6.41 6.19
N LEU A 89 5.59 -6.50 5.30
CA LEU A 89 5.51 -7.38 4.12
C LEU A 89 5.44 -8.85 4.50
N GLY A 90 6.28 -9.29 5.44
CA GLY A 90 6.31 -10.67 5.92
C GLY A 90 5.00 -11.07 6.58
N LEU A 91 4.46 -10.23 7.48
CA LEU A 91 3.15 -10.46 8.10
C LEU A 91 2.02 -10.46 7.06
N GLY A 92 2.06 -9.54 6.10
CA GLY A 92 1.11 -9.49 4.99
C GLY A 92 1.10 -10.78 4.18
N PHE A 93 2.28 -11.30 3.82
CA PHE A 93 2.42 -12.56 3.09
C PHE A 93 1.91 -13.75 3.88
N MET A 94 2.21 -13.82 5.19
CA MET A 94 1.72 -14.90 6.06
C MET A 94 0.19 -14.91 6.12
N ILE A 95 -0.45 -13.75 6.26
CA ILE A 95 -1.91 -13.65 6.29
C ILE A 95 -2.52 -13.98 4.92
N LEU A 96 -1.95 -13.49 3.82
CA LEU A 96 -2.46 -13.82 2.48
C LEU A 96 -2.35 -15.30 2.20
N GLN A 97 -1.23 -15.94 2.58
CA GLN A 97 -1.03 -17.37 2.43
C GLN A 97 -2.12 -18.19 3.13
N SER A 98 -2.63 -17.72 4.28
CA SER A 98 -3.67 -18.41 5.04
C SER A 98 -5.10 -17.99 4.69
N THR A 99 -5.31 -16.96 3.87
CA THR A 99 -6.66 -16.39 3.61
C THR A 99 -7.05 -16.31 2.14
N GLU A 100 -6.10 -16.29 1.22
CA GLU A 100 -6.35 -16.22 -0.23
C GLU A 100 -6.05 -17.56 -0.91
N GLU A 101 -6.87 -17.91 -1.90
CA GLU A 101 -6.56 -19.00 -2.80
C GLU A 101 -5.26 -18.70 -3.57
N ASN A 102 -4.26 -19.58 -3.47
CA ASN A 102 -2.89 -19.37 -3.98
C ASN A 102 -2.11 -18.22 -3.30
N GLY A 103 -2.54 -17.77 -2.13
CA GLY A 103 -1.81 -16.82 -1.28
C GLY A 103 -1.49 -15.48 -1.97
N PHE A 104 -0.26 -15.01 -1.78
CA PHE A 104 0.23 -13.77 -2.41
C PHE A 104 0.13 -13.80 -3.94
N VAL A 105 0.41 -14.94 -4.57
CA VAL A 105 0.36 -15.07 -6.04
C VAL A 105 -1.06 -14.92 -6.54
N GLY A 106 -2.04 -15.55 -5.88
CA GLY A 106 -3.46 -15.39 -6.19
C GLY A 106 -3.92 -13.94 -6.06
N TRP A 107 -3.53 -13.28 -4.96
CA TRP A 107 -3.79 -11.85 -4.78
C TRP A 107 -3.18 -11.00 -5.91
N LEU A 108 -1.93 -11.26 -6.31
CA LEU A 108 -1.29 -10.54 -7.41
C LEU A 108 -1.99 -10.79 -8.76
N GLN A 109 -2.40 -12.02 -9.03
CA GLN A 109 -3.14 -12.38 -10.24
C GLN A 109 -4.52 -11.70 -10.31
N SER A 110 -5.15 -11.43 -9.16
CA SER A 110 -6.45 -10.75 -9.08
C SER A 110 -6.46 -9.34 -9.71
N PHE A 111 -5.30 -8.69 -9.85
CA PHE A 111 -5.20 -7.39 -10.53
C PHE A 111 -5.33 -7.49 -12.05
N PHE A 112 -5.11 -8.67 -12.62
CA PHE A 112 -5.07 -8.91 -14.06
C PHE A 112 -6.32 -9.64 -14.59
N THR A 113 -7.29 -9.94 -13.72
CA THR A 113 -8.55 -10.55 -14.13
C THR A 113 -9.44 -9.51 -14.82
N ALA A 114 -10.22 -9.94 -15.82
CA ALA A 114 -11.14 -9.04 -16.54
C ALA A 114 -12.16 -8.38 -15.57
N ASP A 115 -12.64 -9.15 -14.59
CA ASP A 115 -13.59 -8.69 -13.58
C ASP A 115 -13.09 -7.52 -12.73
N ARG A 116 -11.76 -7.37 -12.57
CA ARG A 116 -11.17 -6.24 -11.87
C ARG A 116 -11.42 -4.90 -12.60
N TRP A 117 -11.52 -4.96 -13.92
CA TRP A 117 -11.58 -3.80 -14.81
C TRP A 117 -12.99 -3.49 -15.31
N THR A 118 -13.88 -4.48 -15.33
CA THR A 118 -15.30 -4.31 -15.71
C THR A 118 -15.99 -3.12 -15.01
N PRO A 119 -15.82 -2.91 -13.68
CA PRO A 119 -16.49 -1.82 -12.98
C PRO A 119 -16.11 -0.41 -13.43
N PHE A 120 -15.03 -0.23 -14.18
CA PHE A 120 -14.64 1.08 -14.72
C PHE A 120 -15.53 1.52 -15.89
N PHE A 121 -16.17 0.58 -16.57
CA PHE A 121 -16.93 0.82 -17.80
C PHE A 121 -18.38 0.36 -17.71
N ASP A 122 -18.78 -0.19 -16.57
CA ASP A 122 -20.11 -0.73 -16.36
C ASP A 122 -20.77 -0.10 -15.12
N ALA A 123 -21.77 0.74 -15.38
CA ALA A 123 -22.59 1.38 -14.35
C ALA A 123 -23.82 0.55 -13.96
N SER A 124 -24.04 -0.63 -14.56
CA SER A 124 -25.21 -1.47 -14.25
C SER A 124 -25.22 -1.96 -12.80
N ASN A 125 -24.03 -2.13 -12.20
CA ASN A 125 -23.83 -2.53 -10.82
C ASN A 125 -23.69 -1.34 -9.85
N GLY A 126 -24.27 -0.18 -10.19
CA GLY A 126 -24.27 1.02 -9.38
C GLY A 126 -23.25 2.07 -9.80
N THR A 127 -23.71 3.33 -9.88
CA THR A 127 -22.88 4.47 -10.27
C THR A 127 -21.79 4.75 -9.24
N ASN A 128 -22.03 4.51 -7.94
CA ASN A 128 -21.02 4.75 -6.91
C ASN A 128 -19.87 3.75 -7.02
N LYS A 129 -20.16 2.50 -7.43
CA LYS A 129 -19.12 1.50 -7.73
C LYS A 129 -18.21 1.96 -8.88
N MET A 130 -18.76 2.48 -9.97
CA MET A 130 -17.97 2.97 -11.09
C MET A 130 -17.13 4.20 -10.70
N ILE A 131 -17.75 5.20 -10.06
CA ILE A 131 -17.07 6.41 -9.60
C ILE A 131 -15.96 6.06 -8.61
N GLY A 132 -16.22 5.18 -7.65
CA GLY A 132 -15.24 4.77 -6.64
C GLY A 132 -13.99 4.13 -7.24
N ASN A 133 -14.17 3.25 -8.25
CA ASN A 133 -13.04 2.66 -8.97
C ASN A 133 -12.21 3.71 -9.72
N TRP A 134 -12.85 4.66 -10.41
CA TRP A 134 -12.14 5.77 -11.06
C TRP A 134 -11.40 6.68 -10.08
N MET A 135 -12.01 7.02 -8.95
CA MET A 135 -11.36 7.83 -7.91
C MET A 135 -10.11 7.14 -7.38
N THR A 136 -10.18 5.83 -7.11
CA THR A 136 -9.02 5.04 -6.67
C THR A 136 -7.91 5.06 -7.73
N LEU A 137 -8.26 4.83 -9.00
CA LEU A 137 -7.29 4.81 -10.09
C LEU A 137 -6.63 6.18 -10.29
N ILE A 138 -7.41 7.26 -10.28
CA ILE A 138 -6.90 8.62 -10.42
C ILE A 138 -5.98 8.97 -9.26
N GLY A 139 -6.34 8.60 -8.02
CA GLY A 139 -5.48 8.79 -6.86
C GLY A 139 -4.13 8.08 -6.99
N LEU A 140 -4.12 6.83 -7.46
CA LEU A 140 -2.90 6.07 -7.70
C LEU A 140 -2.05 6.68 -8.83
N VAL A 141 -2.67 7.02 -9.97
CA VAL A 141 -1.98 7.63 -11.11
C VAL A 141 -1.38 8.99 -10.72
N PHE A 142 -2.13 9.80 -9.96
CA PHE A 142 -1.63 11.07 -9.44
C PHE A 142 -0.43 10.86 -8.52
N TYR A 143 -0.52 9.95 -7.54
CA TYR A 143 0.57 9.67 -6.62
C TYR A 143 1.86 9.28 -7.35
N PHE A 144 1.80 8.20 -8.14
CA PHE A 144 3.00 7.69 -8.81
C PHE A 144 3.53 8.65 -9.88
N GLY A 145 2.63 9.30 -10.63
CA GLY A 145 3.01 10.28 -11.65
C GLY A 145 3.69 11.51 -11.04
N TRP A 146 3.05 12.13 -10.04
CA TRP A 146 3.56 13.34 -9.42
C TRP A 146 4.85 13.07 -8.62
N SER A 147 4.86 12.04 -7.78
CA SER A 147 6.03 11.70 -6.96
C SER A 147 7.21 11.25 -7.83
N GLY A 148 6.97 10.51 -8.91
CA GLY A 148 8.01 10.12 -9.86
C GLY A 148 8.63 11.31 -10.60
N MET A 149 7.82 12.30 -10.99
CA MET A 149 8.31 13.48 -11.72
C MET A 149 9.00 14.51 -10.83
N ASN A 150 8.58 14.65 -9.57
CA ASN A 150 9.04 15.71 -8.67
C ASN A 150 9.91 15.22 -7.50
N MET A 151 10.14 13.90 -7.38
CA MET A 151 10.83 13.26 -6.24
C MET A 151 10.17 13.55 -4.88
N THR A 152 8.86 13.75 -4.89
CA THR A 152 8.03 14.10 -3.71
C THR A 152 7.21 12.90 -3.27
N TRP A 153 7.88 11.80 -2.90
CA TRP A 153 7.23 10.54 -2.53
C TRP A 153 6.58 10.58 -1.15
N VAL A 154 7.11 11.41 -0.25
CA VAL A 154 6.58 11.61 1.10
C VAL A 154 5.98 12.99 1.35
N ASP A 155 5.69 13.73 0.29
CA ASP A 155 5.17 15.09 0.38
C ASP A 155 3.71 15.12 0.91
N PRO A 156 3.44 15.87 2.00
CA PRO A 156 2.10 15.95 2.57
C PRO A 156 1.03 16.53 1.63
N GLY A 157 1.40 17.42 0.70
CA GLY A 157 0.51 17.97 -0.32
C GLY A 157 0.09 16.92 -1.36
N VAL A 158 1.00 16.03 -1.76
CA VAL A 158 0.67 14.88 -2.62
C VAL A 158 -0.31 13.94 -1.90
N TYR A 159 -0.09 13.69 -0.62
CA TYR A 159 -0.99 12.87 0.21
C TYR A 159 -2.37 13.52 0.42
N ALA A 160 -2.44 14.85 0.53
CA ALA A 160 -3.70 15.57 0.69
C ALA A 160 -4.66 15.40 -0.52
N ILE A 161 -4.14 15.05 -1.69
CA ILE A 161 -4.94 14.73 -2.89
C ILE A 161 -5.16 13.21 -2.99
N THR A 162 -4.09 12.43 -2.77
CA THR A 162 -4.09 10.97 -2.94
C THR A 162 -5.01 10.27 -1.94
N ILE A 163 -4.91 10.60 -0.65
CA ILE A 163 -5.62 9.89 0.42
C ILE A 163 -7.14 10.06 0.28
N PRO A 164 -7.70 11.26 0.07
CA PRO A 164 -9.14 11.40 -0.13
C PRO A 164 -9.65 10.65 -1.38
N LEU A 165 -8.92 10.72 -2.51
CA LEU A 165 -9.32 10.03 -3.74
C LEU A 165 -9.38 8.51 -3.54
N ILE A 166 -8.35 7.92 -2.94
CA ILE A 166 -8.34 6.48 -2.64
C ILE A 166 -9.38 6.15 -1.57
N GLY A 167 -9.48 6.94 -0.51
CA GLY A 167 -10.41 6.70 0.61
C GLY A 167 -11.88 6.69 0.17
N PHE A 168 -12.33 7.73 -0.53
CA PHE A 168 -13.66 7.74 -1.12
C PHE A 168 -13.81 6.68 -2.20
N GLY A 169 -12.75 6.44 -2.98
CA GLY A 169 -12.74 5.43 -4.03
C GLY A 169 -13.02 4.01 -3.53
N LEU A 170 -12.47 3.66 -2.37
CA LEU A 170 -12.70 2.38 -1.70
C LEU A 170 -14.05 2.33 -0.97
N MET A 171 -14.56 3.46 -0.48
CA MET A 171 -15.80 3.49 0.30
C MET A 171 -17.07 3.52 -0.55
N LEU A 172 -17.10 4.32 -1.63
CA LEU A 172 -18.29 4.51 -2.47
C LEU A 172 -18.94 3.21 -2.97
N PRO A 173 -18.20 2.18 -3.40
CA PRO A 173 -18.80 0.91 -3.83
C PRO A 173 -19.65 0.21 -2.76
N HIS A 174 -19.37 0.44 -1.48
CA HIS A 174 -20.11 -0.18 -0.37
C HIS A 174 -21.47 0.49 -0.11
N LEU A 175 -21.66 1.73 -0.58
CA LEU A 175 -22.94 2.42 -0.40
C LEU A 175 -24.06 1.87 -1.29
N ASP A 176 -23.70 1.27 -2.44
CA ASP A 176 -24.67 0.64 -3.34
C ASP A 176 -25.07 -0.77 -2.85
N SER A 177 -24.16 -1.51 -2.21
CA SER A 177 -24.45 -2.85 -1.68
C SER A 177 -25.41 -2.84 -0.48
N ASP A 178 -25.44 -1.75 0.28
CA ASP A 178 -26.33 -1.61 1.43
C ASP A 178 -27.76 -1.21 1.01
N ALA A 179 -27.91 -0.58 -0.17
CA ALA A 179 -29.20 -0.16 -0.71
C ALA A 179 -30.00 -1.29 -1.37
N GLU A 180 -29.34 -2.33 -1.90
CA GLU A 180 -30.01 -3.52 -2.45
C GLU A 180 -30.51 -4.49 -1.36
N ASN A 181 -30.01 -4.37 -0.13
CA ASN A 181 -30.34 -5.25 1.00
C ASN A 181 -31.33 -4.63 2.01
N ALA A 182 -31.90 -3.46 1.72
CA ALA A 182 -32.87 -2.72 2.55
C ALA A 182 -34.27 -2.71 1.90
#